data_AF-A0A1I7I691-F1
#
_entry.id   AF-A0A1I7I691-F1
#
_cell.length_a   1.000
_cell.length_b   1.000
_cell.length_c   1.000
_cell.angle_alpha   90.00
_cell.angle_beta   90.00
_cell.angle_gamma   90.00
#
_symmetry.space_group_name_H-M   'P 1'
#
loop_
_entity.id
_entity.type
_entity.pdbx_description
1 polymer ?
#
loop_
_entity_poly.entity_id
_entity_poly.type
_entity_poly.pdbx_seq_one_letter_code
_entity_poly.pdbx_strand_id
1 'polypeptide(L)'
;MATAVENRVVVDKAAKTSSRAYDMSEWYDSRFYKLGLLPILGIAVFWIWFQRTYAYSHGMDSMEPEFEQIWMGLWRFQMMLWPTLALLVWGWVWKTRDTKEQLASLTVKKEIKRYFYFLMWLGVYMFAVYWGSSFFTEQDASWHQVIIRDTSFTPSHIPL
;
A
#
# COMPACT_ATOMS: atom_id res chain seq x y z
N MET A 1 -10.74 -41.26 45.05
CA MET A 1 -9.59 -41.13 44.11
C MET A 1 -10.00 -41.20 42.64
N ALA A 2 -11.05 -41.92 42.24
CA ALA A 2 -11.50 -42.00 40.84
C ALA A 2 -11.95 -40.64 40.24
N THR A 3 -12.66 -39.82 41.02
CA THR A 3 -13.22 -38.53 40.59
C THR A 3 -12.19 -37.45 40.24
N ALA A 4 -11.01 -37.49 40.87
CA ALA A 4 -9.94 -36.52 40.59
C ALA A 4 -9.20 -36.82 39.28
N VAL A 5 -9.09 -38.09 38.92
CA VAL A 5 -8.50 -38.54 37.64
C VAL A 5 -9.45 -38.23 36.50
N GLU A 6 -10.75 -38.48 36.69
CA GLU A 6 -11.79 -38.18 35.71
C GLU A 6 -11.88 -36.67 35.42
N ASN A 7 -11.84 -35.83 36.46
CA ASN A 7 -11.80 -34.37 36.29
C ASN A 7 -10.53 -33.90 35.57
N ARG A 8 -9.36 -34.50 35.82
CA ARG A 8 -8.14 -34.19 35.06
C ARG A 8 -8.29 -34.54 33.59
N VAL A 9 -8.84 -35.71 33.27
CA VAL A 9 -9.06 -36.14 31.87
C VAL A 9 -10.05 -35.21 31.15
N VAL A 10 -11.09 -34.72 31.83
CA VAL A 10 -12.04 -33.76 31.28
C VAL A 10 -11.40 -32.39 31.05
N VAL A 11 -10.60 -31.90 32.02
CA VAL A 11 -9.85 -30.64 31.90
C VAL A 11 -8.79 -30.74 30.80
N ASP A 12 -8.10 -31.86 30.67
CA ASP A 12 -7.09 -32.11 29.63
C ASP A 12 -7.73 -32.23 28.23
N LYS A 13 -8.93 -32.82 28.12
CA LYS A 13 -9.73 -32.81 26.88
C LYS A 13 -10.23 -31.40 26.53
N ALA A 14 -10.69 -30.63 27.51
CA ALA A 14 -11.13 -29.25 27.30
C ALA A 14 -9.94 -28.35 26.90
N ALA A 15 -8.78 -28.53 27.53
CA ALA A 15 -7.54 -27.83 27.21
C ALA A 15 -6.99 -28.21 25.81
N LYS A 16 -7.10 -29.49 25.40
CA LYS A 16 -6.79 -29.93 24.02
C LYS A 16 -7.77 -29.40 22.98
N THR A 17 -9.02 -29.15 23.35
CA THR A 17 -10.03 -28.56 22.45
C THR A 17 -9.80 -27.07 22.24
N SER A 18 -9.24 -26.38 23.25
CA SER A 18 -8.82 -24.97 23.21
C SER A 18 -7.62 -24.73 22.27
N SER A 19 -6.76 -25.73 22.05
CA SER A 19 -5.57 -25.59 21.19
C SER A 19 -5.79 -26.04 19.75
N ARG A 20 -6.99 -25.90 19.19
CA ARG A 20 -7.16 -25.98 17.73
C ARG A 20 -6.41 -24.78 17.16
N ALA A 21 -5.12 -24.95 16.89
CA ALA A 21 -4.29 -23.93 16.28
C ALA A 21 -4.97 -23.56 14.96
N TYR A 22 -5.66 -22.42 14.95
CA TYR A 22 -6.29 -21.91 13.76
C TYR A 22 -5.17 -21.55 12.80
N ASP A 23 -5.02 -22.34 11.73
CA ASP A 23 -4.07 -22.02 10.68
C ASP A 23 -4.57 -20.76 9.96
N MET A 24 -3.97 -19.62 10.30
CA MET A 24 -4.31 -18.33 9.71
C MET A 24 -4.17 -18.34 8.19
N SER A 25 -3.29 -19.19 7.63
CA SER A 25 -3.06 -19.28 6.18
C SER A 25 -4.29 -19.79 5.41
N GLU A 26 -5.23 -20.47 6.08
CA GLU A 26 -6.50 -20.87 5.49
C GLU A 26 -7.34 -19.64 5.07
N TRP A 27 -7.21 -18.51 5.75
CA TRP A 27 -8.08 -17.33 5.59
C TRP A 27 -7.31 -16.08 5.15
N TYR A 28 -6.02 -15.97 5.48
CA TYR A 28 -5.21 -14.77 5.28
C TYR A 28 -3.71 -15.08 5.23
N ASP A 29 -2.99 -14.42 4.33
CA ASP A 29 -1.52 -14.39 4.34
C ASP A 29 -0.99 -12.96 4.39
N SER A 30 -0.35 -12.62 5.51
CA SER A 30 0.22 -11.29 5.81
C SER A 30 1.29 -10.83 4.84
N ARG A 31 1.95 -11.77 4.14
CA ARG A 31 3.02 -11.44 3.21
C ARG A 31 2.52 -10.55 2.09
N PHE A 32 1.33 -10.84 1.55
CA PHE A 32 0.75 -10.02 0.48
C PHE A 32 0.41 -8.62 0.96
N TYR A 33 -0.07 -8.48 2.19
CA TYR A 33 -0.37 -7.16 2.74
C TYR A 33 0.91 -6.33 2.92
N LYS A 34 1.96 -6.93 3.46
CA LYS A 34 3.29 -6.30 3.57
C LYS A 34 3.88 -5.94 2.22
N LEU A 35 3.71 -6.82 1.21
CA LEU A 35 4.13 -6.55 -0.17
C LEU A 35 3.39 -5.37 -0.80
N GLY A 36 2.16 -5.06 -0.36
CA GLY A 36 1.46 -3.84 -0.77
C GLY A 36 1.91 -2.60 -0.01
N LEU A 37 2.11 -2.70 1.32
CA LEU A 37 2.45 -1.56 2.17
C LEU A 37 3.90 -1.08 2.02
N LEU A 38 4.87 -2.00 1.95
CA LEU A 38 6.30 -1.66 1.95
C LEU A 38 6.72 -0.85 0.73
N PRO A 39 6.26 -1.13 -0.51
CA PRO A 39 6.56 -0.28 -1.65
C PRO A 39 6.01 1.14 -1.50
N ILE A 40 4.78 1.30 -1.00
CA ILE A 40 4.19 2.63 -0.75
C ILE A 40 5.02 3.40 0.28
N LEU A 41 5.41 2.74 1.38
CA LEU A 41 6.28 3.34 2.38
C LEU A 41 7.66 3.70 1.80
N GLY A 42 8.23 2.81 0.97
CA GLY A 42 9.51 3.06 0.30
C GLY A 42 9.46 4.27 -0.62
N ILE A 43 8.38 4.43 -1.39
CA ILE A 43 8.14 5.61 -2.24
C ILE A 43 7.99 6.88 -1.38
N ALA A 44 7.22 6.81 -0.29
CA ALA A 44 7.04 7.96 0.60
C ALA A 44 8.38 8.39 1.23
N VAL A 45 9.15 7.45 1.76
CA VAL A 45 10.48 7.71 2.32
C VAL A 45 11.44 8.27 1.27
N PHE A 46 11.42 7.71 0.06
CA PHE A 46 12.20 8.23 -1.07
C PHE A 46 11.87 9.70 -1.34
N TRP A 47 10.58 10.05 -1.46
CA TRP A 47 10.18 11.43 -1.73
C TRP A 47 10.55 12.39 -0.61
N ILE A 48 10.34 12.00 0.64
CA ILE A 48 10.75 12.81 1.80
C ILE A 48 12.26 13.08 1.76
N TRP A 49 13.05 12.03 1.54
CA TRP A 49 14.51 12.16 1.46
C TRP A 49 14.95 13.01 0.26
N PHE A 50 14.37 12.76 -0.92
CA PHE A 50 14.69 13.45 -2.15
C PHE A 50 14.38 14.95 -2.05
N GLN A 51 13.16 15.31 -1.61
CA GLN A 51 12.78 16.69 -1.37
C GLN A 51 13.68 17.36 -0.33
N ARG A 52 13.99 16.68 0.77
CA ARG A 52 14.86 17.26 1.81
C ARG A 52 16.30 17.51 1.33
N THR A 53 16.75 16.78 0.31
CA THR A 53 18.08 16.91 -0.27
C THR A 53 18.13 17.98 -1.37
N TYR A 54 17.11 18.02 -2.24
CA TYR A 54 17.16 18.80 -3.49
C TYR A 54 16.19 19.98 -3.56
N ALA A 55 15.18 20.10 -2.69
CA ALA A 55 14.13 21.11 -2.86
C ALA A 55 14.66 22.54 -2.63
N TYR A 56 15.40 22.77 -1.55
CA TYR A 56 15.98 24.10 -1.28
C TYR A 56 17.19 24.41 -2.15
N SER A 57 17.91 23.39 -2.61
CA SER A 57 19.18 23.57 -3.34
C SER A 57 18.99 23.67 -4.85
N HIS A 58 18.06 22.92 -5.44
CA HIS A 58 17.85 22.82 -6.89
C HIS A 58 16.37 22.88 -7.29
N GLY A 59 15.50 23.30 -6.36
CA GLY A 59 14.04 23.33 -6.54
C GLY A 59 13.40 24.70 -6.37
N MET A 60 14.20 25.74 -6.09
CA MET A 60 13.71 27.09 -5.77
C MET A 60 13.49 27.96 -7.01
N ASP A 61 14.31 27.79 -8.05
CA ASP A 61 14.20 28.50 -9.33
C ASP A 61 13.97 27.47 -10.44
N SER A 62 12.84 27.58 -11.14
CA SER A 62 12.48 26.63 -12.21
C SER A 62 13.16 26.90 -13.57
N MET A 63 13.85 28.04 -13.70
CA MET A 63 14.56 28.43 -14.92
C MET A 63 16.00 27.91 -14.96
N GLU A 64 16.50 27.38 -13.84
CA GLU A 64 17.83 26.77 -13.75
C GLU A 64 17.89 25.43 -14.49
N PRO A 65 19.01 25.13 -15.19
CA PRO A 65 19.17 23.86 -15.89
C PRO A 65 19.17 22.66 -14.94
N GLU A 66 19.55 22.85 -13.68
CA GLU A 66 19.53 21.83 -12.63
C GLU A 66 18.10 21.41 -12.29
N PHE A 67 17.15 22.37 -12.28
CA PHE A 67 15.74 22.08 -12.06
C PHE A 67 15.20 21.14 -13.13
N GLU A 68 15.53 21.43 -14.38
CA GLU A 68 15.11 20.63 -15.53
C GLU A 68 15.69 19.20 -15.47
N GLN A 69 16.95 19.05 -15.07
CA GLN A 69 17.62 17.75 -14.96
C GLN A 69 17.07 16.89 -13.81
N ILE A 70 16.87 17.50 -12.64
CA ILE A 70 16.52 16.78 -11.40
C ILE A 70 15.01 16.61 -11.28
N TRP A 71 14.26 17.71 -11.30
CA TRP A 71 12.83 17.71 -11.01
C TRP A 71 12.01 17.32 -12.22
N MET A 72 12.24 17.96 -13.36
CA MET A 72 11.46 17.69 -14.56
C MET A 72 11.85 16.35 -15.21
N GLY A 73 13.11 15.93 -15.11
CA GLY A 73 13.54 14.59 -15.48
C GLY A 73 12.77 13.50 -14.74
N LEU A 74 12.69 13.63 -13.40
CA LEU A 74 11.94 12.69 -12.56
C LEU A 74 10.44 12.76 -12.85
N TRP A 75 9.88 13.95 -13.06
CA TRP A 75 8.46 14.14 -13.43
C TRP A 75 8.10 13.43 -14.75
N ARG A 76 8.94 13.54 -15.78
CA ARG A 76 8.66 12.86 -17.07
C ARG A 76 8.71 11.34 -16.92
N PHE A 77 9.66 10.83 -16.13
CA PHE A 77 9.76 9.41 -15.85
C PHE A 77 8.48 8.87 -15.18
N GLN A 78 7.99 9.54 -14.13
CA GLN A 78 6.78 9.11 -13.43
C GLN A 78 5.51 9.19 -14.29
N MET A 79 5.40 10.20 -15.16
CA MET A 79 4.27 10.32 -16.10
C MET A 79 4.22 9.18 -17.12
N MET A 80 5.35 8.52 -17.40
CA MET A 80 5.39 7.30 -18.22
C MET A 80 5.19 6.04 -17.38
N LEU A 81 5.82 5.97 -16.21
CA LEU A 81 5.82 4.79 -15.34
C LEU A 81 4.42 4.46 -14.82
N TRP A 82 3.72 5.43 -14.22
CA TRP A 82 2.47 5.15 -13.52
C TRP A 82 1.32 4.68 -14.44
N PRO A 83 1.04 5.34 -15.58
CA PRO A 83 0.02 4.84 -16.52
C PRO A 83 0.38 3.46 -17.06
N THR A 84 1.66 3.19 -17.33
CA THR A 84 2.13 1.90 -17.83
C THR A 84 1.92 0.79 -16.80
N LEU A 85 2.33 1.01 -15.55
CA LEU A 85 2.09 0.07 -14.46
C LEU A 85 0.60 -0.16 -14.21
N ALA A 86 -0.22 0.90 -14.25
CA ALA A 86 -1.67 0.78 -14.10
C ALA A 86 -2.28 -0.12 -15.19
N LEU A 87 -1.94 0.11 -16.46
CA LEU A 87 -2.43 -0.70 -17.58
C LEU A 87 -2.00 -2.17 -17.46
N LEU A 88 -0.75 -2.43 -17.06
CA LEU A 88 -0.25 -3.79 -16.85
C LEU A 88 -0.99 -4.50 -15.72
N VAL A 89 -1.16 -3.84 -14.57
CA VAL A 89 -1.83 -4.43 -13.41
C VAL A 89 -3.32 -4.63 -13.67
N TRP A 90 -4.03 -3.62 -14.19
CA TRP A 90 -5.46 -3.74 -14.50
C TRP A 90 -5.71 -4.76 -15.61
N GLY A 91 -4.88 -4.77 -16.64
CA GLY A 91 -4.92 -5.77 -17.69
C GLY A 91 -4.70 -7.18 -17.16
N TRP A 92 -3.75 -7.37 -16.24
CA TRP A 92 -3.51 -8.64 -15.57
C TRP A 92 -4.70 -9.07 -14.71
N VAL A 93 -5.22 -8.20 -13.83
CA VAL A 93 -6.38 -8.49 -12.97
C VAL A 93 -7.60 -8.86 -13.82
N TRP A 94 -7.86 -8.12 -14.90
CA TRP A 94 -8.95 -8.41 -15.81
C TRP A 94 -8.77 -9.75 -16.52
N LYS A 95 -7.55 -10.06 -16.97
CA LYS A 95 -7.22 -11.34 -17.61
C LYS A 95 -7.35 -12.52 -16.65
N THR A 96 -7.04 -12.33 -15.37
CA THR A 96 -7.11 -13.37 -14.34
C THR A 96 -8.43 -13.41 -13.57
N ARG A 97 -9.44 -12.64 -13.99
CA ARG A 97 -10.76 -12.64 -13.33
C ARG A 97 -11.42 -14.01 -13.44
N ASP A 98 -12.17 -14.39 -12.41
CA ASP A 98 -12.95 -15.63 -12.46
C ASP A 98 -14.08 -15.54 -13.49
N THR A 99 -14.41 -16.67 -14.13
CA THR A 99 -15.59 -16.78 -14.98
C THR A 99 -16.88 -16.88 -14.14
N LYS A 100 -18.03 -16.70 -14.78
CA LYS A 100 -19.34 -16.79 -14.09
C LYS A 100 -19.55 -18.17 -13.47
N GLU A 101 -19.11 -19.21 -14.16
CA GLU A 101 -19.23 -20.62 -13.72
C GLU A 101 -18.32 -20.89 -12.50
N GLN A 102 -17.13 -20.30 -12.45
CA GLN A 102 -16.21 -20.39 -11.32
C GLN A 102 -16.73 -19.67 -10.08
N LEU A 103 -17.45 -18.55 -10.26
CA LEU A 103 -18.09 -17.82 -9.17
C LEU A 103 -19.32 -18.56 -8.63
N ALA A 104 -20.11 -19.20 -9.50
CA ALA A 104 -21.29 -19.96 -9.10
C ALA A 104 -20.97 -21.22 -8.28
N SER A 105 -19.76 -21.76 -8.41
CA SER A 105 -19.29 -22.98 -7.73
C SER A 105 -18.29 -22.69 -6.60
N LEU A 106 -18.24 -21.43 -6.11
CA LEU A 106 -17.27 -21.01 -5.10
C LEU A 106 -17.59 -21.61 -3.73
N THR A 107 -16.58 -22.15 -3.05
CA THR A 107 -16.72 -22.63 -1.67
C THR A 107 -16.69 -21.48 -0.67
N VAL A 108 -17.49 -21.58 0.40
CA VAL A 108 -17.58 -20.55 1.46
C VAL A 108 -16.20 -20.17 2.02
N LYS A 109 -15.31 -21.15 2.25
CA LYS A 109 -13.94 -20.88 2.73
C LYS A 109 -13.15 -20.00 1.76
N LYS A 110 -13.24 -20.28 0.45
CA LYS A 110 -12.51 -19.52 -0.58
C LYS A 110 -13.10 -18.12 -0.76
N GLU A 111 -14.41 -18.00 -0.65
CA GLU A 111 -15.11 -16.71 -0.68
C GLU A 111 -14.66 -15.80 0.47
N ILE A 112 -14.66 -16.30 1.71
CA ILE A 112 -14.20 -15.52 2.87
C ILE A 112 -12.73 -15.13 2.73
N LYS A 113 -11.87 -16.06 2.29
CA LYS A 113 -10.46 -15.74 1.98
C LYS A 113 -10.36 -14.59 0.99
N ARG A 114 -11.14 -14.58 -0.09
CA ARG A 114 -11.15 -13.48 -1.07
C ARG A 114 -11.59 -12.15 -0.47
N TYR A 115 -12.58 -12.14 0.42
CA TYR A 115 -12.98 -10.93 1.13
C TYR A 115 -11.86 -10.38 2.01
N PHE A 116 -11.12 -11.22 2.73
CA PHE A 116 -9.95 -10.76 3.48
C PHE A 116 -8.89 -10.13 2.57
N TYR A 117 -8.61 -10.72 1.41
CA TYR A 117 -7.68 -10.15 0.44
C TYR A 117 -8.19 -8.83 -0.14
N PHE A 118 -9.50 -8.71 -0.40
CA PHE A 118 -10.10 -7.44 -0.78
C PHE A 118 -9.95 -6.36 0.31
N LEU A 119 -10.14 -6.73 1.58
CA LEU A 119 -9.87 -5.81 2.71
C LEU A 119 -8.40 -5.42 2.81
N MET A 120 -7.46 -6.31 2.47
CA MET A 120 -6.04 -5.95 2.35
C MET A 120 -5.80 -4.94 1.23
N TRP A 121 -6.43 -5.12 0.06
CA TRP A 121 -6.38 -4.12 -1.02
C TRP A 121 -6.90 -2.77 -0.53
N LEU A 122 -8.02 -2.75 0.20
CA LEU A 122 -8.57 -1.52 0.78
C LEU A 122 -7.63 -0.89 1.80
N GLY A 123 -6.98 -1.69 2.66
CA GLY A 123 -5.99 -1.20 3.62
C GLY A 123 -4.76 -0.57 2.94
N VAL A 124 -4.24 -1.21 1.89
CA VAL A 124 -3.13 -0.65 1.07
C VAL A 124 -3.58 0.63 0.37
N TYR A 125 -4.79 0.64 -0.19
CA TYR A 125 -5.38 1.83 -0.81
C TYR A 125 -5.49 2.99 0.18
N MET A 126 -6.06 2.77 1.37
CA MET A 126 -6.16 3.81 2.41
C MET A 126 -4.79 4.32 2.83
N PHE A 127 -3.78 3.44 2.93
CA PHE A 127 -2.42 3.84 3.26
C PHE A 127 -1.80 4.71 2.16
N ALA A 128 -2.02 4.39 0.88
CA ALA A 128 -1.58 5.22 -0.23
C ALA A 128 -2.30 6.58 -0.27
N VAL A 129 -3.61 6.58 -0.04
CA VAL A 129 -4.43 7.81 0.06
C VAL A 129 -3.93 8.69 1.19
N TYR A 130 -3.61 8.15 2.36
CA TYR A 130 -3.04 8.92 3.46
C TYR A 130 -1.79 9.73 3.03
N TRP A 131 -0.85 9.08 2.33
CA TRP A 131 0.35 9.78 1.86
C TRP A 131 0.02 10.86 0.84
N GLY A 132 -0.78 10.55 -0.19
CA GLY A 132 -1.10 11.50 -1.26
C GLY A 132 -2.02 12.64 -0.79
N SER A 133 -3.15 12.31 -0.19
CA SER A 133 -4.23 13.25 0.13
C SER A 133 -4.14 13.92 1.50
N SER A 134 -3.21 13.50 2.36
CA SER A 134 -2.95 14.17 3.64
C SER A 134 -1.50 14.63 3.70
N PHE A 135 -0.52 13.72 3.79
CA PHE A 135 0.87 14.13 4.03
C PHE A 135 1.43 15.05 2.95
N PHE A 136 1.44 14.62 1.68
CA PHE A 136 2.00 15.44 0.58
C PHE A 136 1.10 16.64 0.24
N THR A 137 -0.22 16.51 0.40
CA THR A 137 -1.15 17.63 0.23
C THR A 137 -0.92 18.75 1.25
N GLU A 138 -0.77 18.41 2.54
CA GLU A 138 -0.49 19.40 3.58
C GLU A 138 0.97 19.91 3.51
N GLN A 139 1.89 19.07 3.06
CA GLN A 139 3.26 19.50 2.77
C GLN A 139 3.27 20.60 1.68
N ASP A 140 2.51 20.45 0.60
CA ASP A 140 2.38 21.47 -0.44
C ASP A 140 1.84 22.80 0.10
N ALA A 141 0.87 22.76 1.02
CA ALA A 141 0.38 23.96 1.69
C ALA A 141 1.49 24.68 2.49
N SER A 142 2.38 23.94 3.15
CA SER A 142 3.55 24.51 3.83
C SER A 142 4.59 25.06 2.86
N TRP A 143 4.77 24.43 1.69
CA TRP A 143 5.67 24.90 0.65
C TRP A 143 5.24 26.25 0.08
N HIS A 144 3.93 26.46 -0.09
CA HIS A 144 3.35 27.75 -0.48
C HIS A 144 3.64 28.90 0.49
N GLN A 145 4.05 28.64 1.73
CA GLN A 145 4.44 29.69 2.68
C GLN A 145 5.91 30.12 2.55
N VAL A 146 6.73 29.35 1.83
CA VAL A 146 8.18 29.58 1.75
C VAL A 146 8.69 29.91 0.34
N ILE A 147 7.82 29.84 -0.68
CA ILE A 147 8.17 30.22 -2.05
C ILE A 147 7.15 31.18 -2.67
N ILE A 148 7.62 31.98 -3.62
CA ILE A 148 6.80 32.55 -4.68
C ILE A 148 7.00 31.65 -5.89
N ARG A 149 5.91 31.20 -6.52
CA ARG A 149 5.96 30.16 -7.54
C ARG A 149 6.32 30.72 -8.91
N ASP A 150 7.36 30.16 -9.51
CA ASP A 150 7.71 30.40 -10.91
C ASP A 150 6.86 29.58 -11.90
N THR A 151 6.38 28.42 -11.46
CA THR A 151 5.60 27.47 -12.27
C THR A 151 4.62 26.65 -11.42
N SER A 152 3.79 25.85 -12.08
CA SER A 152 2.94 24.85 -11.43
C SER A 152 3.65 23.54 -11.12
N PHE A 153 4.81 23.29 -11.71
CA PHE A 153 5.66 22.15 -11.36
C PHE A 153 6.66 22.57 -10.29
N THR A 154 6.29 22.43 -9.01
CA THR A 154 7.20 22.72 -7.89
C THR A 154 7.71 21.41 -7.26
N PRO A 155 8.75 21.48 -6.41
CA PRO A 155 9.20 20.33 -5.61
C PRO A 155 8.10 19.66 -4.76
N SER A 156 7.03 20.39 -4.43
CA SER A 156 5.86 19.87 -3.70
C SER A 156 4.74 19.34 -4.61
N HIS A 157 4.54 19.92 -5.79
CA HIS A 157 3.51 19.45 -6.74
C HIS A 157 3.93 18.19 -7.51
N ILE A 158 5.22 17.99 -7.79
CA ILE A 158 5.71 16.82 -8.53
C ILE A 158 5.45 15.47 -7.82
N PRO A 159 5.66 15.34 -6.50
CA PRO A 159 5.35 14.12 -5.76
C PRO A 159 3.87 13.93 -5.39
N LEU A 160 3.04 14.97 -5.56
CA LEU A 160 1.60 14.95 -5.30
C LEU A 160 0.82 14.35 -6.48
#